data_AF-A0A9P4GY78-F1
#
_entry.id   AF-A0A9P4GY78-F1
#
_cell.length_a   1.000
_cell.length_b   1.000
_cell.length_c   1.000
_cell.angle_alpha   90.00
_cell.angle_beta   90.00
_cell.angle_gamma   90.00
#
_symmetry.space_group_name_H-M   'P 1'
#
loop_
_entity.id
_entity.type
_entity.pdbx_description
1 polymer ?
#
loop_
_entity_poly.entity_id
_entity_poly.type
_entity_poly.pdbx_seq_one_letter_code
_entity_poly.pdbx_strand_id
1 'polypeptide(L)'
;MVAPGPELGNSSRIELDFHAPEPQPLSLLVKFLYTGDYEPLILPDPADNLHYEYDPETLHTCEDDPCLHHPDMSQAQSYCQQCARVIAPTYPPYASCEDQVRLHLSMAIVGMNYHIDNLFRMAIDKFKRACERFWDTDAFEYVAEKIINNNSPTLKKVIVDVVSQHETLFTKQKFQQMLKTRPGFAYHVLIKYMEKKRR
;
A
#
# COMPACT_ATOMS: atom_id res chain seq x y z
N MET A 1 -2.14 -21.17 60.51
CA MET A 1 -2.37 -19.83 59.90
C MET A 1 -1.53 -19.76 58.64
N VAL A 2 -2.15 -19.99 57.48
CA VAL A 2 -1.48 -19.98 56.17
C VAL A 2 -1.96 -18.73 55.44
N ALA A 3 -1.04 -17.88 54.99
CA ALA A 3 -1.36 -16.67 54.25
C ALA A 3 -1.85 -17.01 52.82
N PRO A 4 -2.87 -16.31 52.29
CA PRO A 4 -3.28 -16.48 50.89
C PRO A 4 -2.23 -15.86 49.96
N GLY A 5 -1.81 -16.62 48.95
CA GLY A 5 -0.91 -16.16 47.89
C GLY A 5 -1.60 -15.18 46.92
N PRO A 6 -0.83 -14.41 46.14
CA PRO A 6 -1.38 -13.39 45.26
C PRO A 6 -2.15 -14.04 44.12
N GLU A 7 -3.40 -13.63 43.95
CA GLU A 7 -4.23 -13.96 42.81
C GLU A 7 -3.57 -13.42 41.53
N LEU A 8 -3.16 -14.33 40.65
CA LEU A 8 -2.73 -13.99 39.30
C LEU A 8 -3.93 -13.38 38.58
N GLY A 9 -3.83 -12.06 38.39
CA GLY A 9 -4.86 -11.24 37.76
C GLY A 9 -5.34 -11.85 36.45
N ASN A 10 -6.66 -11.80 36.29
CA ASN A 10 -7.38 -12.11 35.06
C ASN A 10 -6.62 -11.60 33.83
N SER A 11 -5.94 -12.53 33.14
CA SER A 11 -5.41 -12.29 31.82
C SER A 11 -6.62 -12.11 30.90
N SER A 12 -7.01 -10.86 30.68
CA SER A 12 -8.02 -10.49 29.70
C SER A 12 -7.52 -10.95 28.34
N ARG A 13 -7.95 -12.15 27.95
CA ARG A 13 -7.77 -12.69 26.61
C ARG A 13 -8.49 -11.74 25.66
N ILE A 14 -7.72 -10.90 24.96
CA ILE A 14 -8.23 -10.07 23.88
C ILE A 14 -8.53 -11.03 22.73
N GLU A 15 -9.79 -11.38 22.56
CA GLU A 15 -10.24 -12.13 21.41
C GLU A 15 -10.20 -11.22 20.19
N LEU A 16 -9.29 -11.54 19.28
CA LEU A 16 -9.14 -10.89 18.00
C LEU A 16 -10.32 -11.29 17.13
N ASP A 17 -11.33 -10.43 17.05
CA ASP A 17 -12.42 -10.61 16.10
C ASP A 17 -11.92 -10.24 14.69
N PHE A 18 -11.27 -11.20 14.04
CA PHE A 18 -10.92 -11.15 12.63
C PHE A 18 -12.18 -11.38 11.79
N HIS A 19 -13.12 -10.45 11.82
CA HIS A 19 -14.28 -10.48 10.95
C HIS A 19 -13.96 -10.03 9.50
N ALA A 20 -12.79 -10.45 8.98
CA ALA A 20 -12.51 -10.52 7.56
C ALA A 20 -11.38 -11.53 7.29
N PRO A 21 -11.53 -12.38 6.25
CA PRO A 21 -10.60 -13.45 5.94
C PRO A 21 -9.36 -12.84 5.29
N GLU A 22 -8.18 -13.00 5.87
CA GLU A 22 -6.99 -13.30 5.09
C GLU A 22 -5.80 -13.58 6.04
N PRO A 23 -5.16 -14.76 5.97
CA PRO A 23 -3.96 -15.08 6.76
C PRO A 23 -2.74 -14.23 6.37
N GLN A 24 -2.87 -13.38 5.34
CA GLN A 24 -1.77 -12.63 4.75
C GLN A 24 -1.13 -11.61 5.71
N PRO A 25 -1.86 -10.73 6.43
CA PRO A 25 -1.22 -9.70 7.25
C PRO A 25 -0.44 -10.26 8.44
N LEU A 26 -0.90 -11.37 9.03
CA LEU A 26 -0.17 -12.04 10.12
C LEU A 26 1.09 -12.73 9.60
N SER A 27 1.02 -13.38 8.43
CA SER A 27 2.21 -13.95 7.79
C SER A 27 3.26 -12.88 7.48
N LEU A 28 2.84 -11.73 6.95
CA LEU A 28 3.72 -10.59 6.68
C LEU A 28 4.26 -9.95 7.95
N LEU A 29 3.48 -9.92 9.04
CA LEU A 29 3.96 -9.47 10.35
C LEU A 29 5.10 -10.37 10.85
N VAL A 30 4.93 -11.70 10.77
CA VAL A 30 5.99 -12.64 11.15
C VAL A 30 7.24 -12.39 10.30
N LYS A 31 7.09 -12.26 8.97
CA LYS A 31 8.22 -11.93 8.08
C LYS A 31 8.91 -10.62 8.49
N PHE A 32 8.14 -9.59 8.83
CA PHE A 32 8.67 -8.32 9.33
C PHE A 32 9.48 -8.50 10.62
N LEU A 33 9.00 -9.29 11.58
CA LEU A 33 9.71 -9.51 12.84
C LEU A 33 11.07 -10.22 12.64
N TYR A 34 11.19 -11.08 11.62
CA TYR A 34 12.44 -11.78 11.33
C TYR A 34 13.39 -10.98 10.43
N THR A 35 12.88 -10.21 9.48
CA THR A 35 13.70 -9.59 8.42
C THR A 35 13.81 -8.07 8.55
N GLY A 36 12.96 -7.45 9.37
CA GLY A 36 12.80 -6.00 9.43
C GLY A 36 11.99 -5.40 8.27
N ASP A 37 11.47 -6.21 7.34
CA ASP A 37 10.70 -5.76 6.17
C ASP A 37 9.59 -6.78 5.78
N TYR A 38 8.67 -6.39 4.91
CA TYR A 38 7.64 -7.27 4.35
C TYR A 38 7.37 -6.97 2.87
N GLU A 39 7.06 -8.02 2.12
CA GLU A 39 6.70 -7.92 0.69
C GLU A 39 5.19 -7.66 0.51
N PRO A 40 4.77 -7.07 -0.63
CA PRO A 40 5.61 -6.60 -1.74
C PRO A 40 6.41 -5.35 -1.36
N LEU A 41 7.60 -5.22 -1.97
CA LEU A 41 8.28 -3.93 -2.01
C LEU A 41 7.47 -3.01 -2.91
N ILE A 42 7.33 -1.75 -2.51
CA ILE A 42 6.78 -0.77 -3.42
C ILE A 42 7.86 -0.40 -4.40
N LEU A 43 7.54 -0.56 -5.69
CA LEU A 43 8.38 -0.09 -6.79
C LEU A 43 8.86 1.33 -6.47
N PRO A 44 10.14 1.66 -6.66
CA PRO A 44 10.61 3.01 -6.46
C PRO A 44 9.76 3.99 -7.27
N ASP A 45 9.64 5.21 -6.74
CA ASP A 45 8.93 6.29 -7.41
C ASP A 45 9.50 6.41 -8.84
N PRO A 46 8.69 6.50 -9.90
CA PRO A 46 9.22 6.83 -11.22
C PRO A 46 10.01 8.15 -11.26
N ALA A 47 9.84 9.03 -10.26
CA ALA A 47 10.64 10.24 -10.05
C ALA A 47 11.93 10.00 -9.24
N ASP A 48 12.03 8.89 -8.51
CA ASP A 48 13.32 8.41 -8.02
C ASP A 48 14.09 7.93 -9.26
N ASN A 49 14.87 8.84 -9.85
CA ASN A 49 15.93 8.56 -10.81
C ASN A 49 17.06 7.75 -10.14
N LEU A 50 16.71 6.70 -9.39
CA LEU A 50 17.57 5.56 -9.30
C LEU A 50 17.69 5.09 -10.75
N HIS A 51 18.80 5.48 -11.40
CA HIS A 51 19.46 4.57 -12.29
C HIS A 51 19.53 3.25 -11.53
N TYR A 52 18.51 2.39 -11.72
CA TYR A 52 18.80 0.98 -11.84
C TYR A 52 19.91 0.98 -12.87
N GLU A 53 21.13 0.76 -12.39
CA GLU A 53 22.29 0.59 -13.24
C GLU A 53 21.82 -0.46 -14.24
N TYR A 54 21.57 0.03 -15.45
CA TYR A 54 21.02 -0.74 -16.53
C TYR A 54 22.12 -1.72 -16.83
N ASP A 55 22.08 -2.89 -16.21
CA ASP A 55 23.04 -3.94 -16.46
C ASP A 55 22.64 -4.55 -17.80
N PRO A 56 23.35 -4.22 -18.90
CA PRO A 56 23.01 -4.73 -20.21
C PRO A 56 23.13 -6.25 -20.27
N GLU A 57 23.84 -6.87 -19.31
CA GLU A 57 24.00 -8.32 -19.20
C GLU A 57 22.77 -9.03 -18.61
N THR A 58 21.83 -8.28 -18.03
CA THR A 58 20.54 -8.83 -17.52
C THR A 58 19.38 -8.67 -18.50
N LEU A 59 19.59 -8.01 -19.64
CA LEU A 59 18.65 -8.10 -20.74
C LEU A 59 18.77 -9.48 -21.37
N HIS A 60 17.77 -10.32 -21.12
CA HIS A 60 17.56 -11.44 -22.02
C HIS A 60 17.12 -10.85 -23.38
N THR A 61 17.85 -11.20 -24.42
CA THR A 61 17.29 -11.23 -25.76
C THR A 61 16.30 -12.39 -25.78
N CYS A 62 15.08 -12.16 -26.28
CA CYS A 62 14.10 -13.25 -26.46
C CYS A 62 14.56 -14.32 -27.47
N GLU A 63 15.79 -14.22 -27.97
CA GLU A 63 16.45 -15.18 -28.85
C GLU A 63 16.97 -16.40 -28.09
N ASP A 64 17.32 -16.26 -26.81
CA ASP A 64 18.01 -17.34 -26.06
C ASP A 64 17.14 -18.07 -25.03
N ASP A 65 16.02 -17.48 -24.58
CA ASP A 65 15.09 -18.14 -23.65
C ASP A 65 13.63 -17.71 -23.90
N PRO A 66 12.69 -18.65 -24.15
CA PRO A 66 11.29 -18.31 -24.41
C PRO A 66 10.60 -17.83 -23.13
N CYS A 67 10.36 -16.53 -23.03
CA CYS A 67 9.54 -15.94 -21.97
C CYS A 67 8.07 -16.40 -22.08
N LEU A 68 7.43 -16.69 -20.94
CA LEU A 68 6.08 -17.28 -20.83
C LEU A 68 4.93 -16.45 -21.45
N HIS A 69 5.18 -15.23 -21.93
CA HIS A 69 4.17 -14.35 -22.53
C HIS A 69 4.17 -14.33 -24.08
N HIS A 70 5.05 -15.10 -24.74
CA HIS A 70 4.97 -15.34 -26.18
C HIS A 70 4.66 -16.83 -26.45
N PRO A 71 3.37 -17.22 -26.52
CA PRO A 71 2.99 -18.59 -26.87
C PRO A 71 3.32 -18.94 -28.33
N ASP A 72 3.74 -17.97 -29.15
CA ASP A 72 4.12 -18.13 -30.55
C ASP A 72 5.39 -17.30 -30.83
N MET A 73 6.49 -17.98 -31.20
CA MET A 73 7.83 -17.42 -31.46
C MET A 73 7.87 -16.46 -32.66
N SER A 74 6.83 -16.41 -33.49
CA SER A 74 6.82 -15.63 -34.73
C SER A 74 6.66 -14.11 -34.56
N GLN A 75 6.39 -13.62 -33.35
CA GLN A 75 6.19 -12.19 -33.06
C GLN A 75 7.35 -11.53 -32.28
N ALA A 76 8.46 -12.22 -32.06
CA ALA A 76 9.64 -11.68 -31.39
C ALA A 76 10.43 -10.71 -32.30
N GLN A 77 9.84 -9.57 -32.65
CA GLN A 77 10.58 -8.48 -33.30
C GLN A 77 11.23 -7.58 -32.25
N SER A 78 12.54 -7.78 -32.11
CA SER A 78 13.63 -6.88 -31.66
C SER A 78 13.52 -6.00 -30.42
N TYR A 79 12.39 -5.81 -29.75
CA TYR A 79 12.34 -5.22 -28.41
C TYR A 79 10.96 -5.48 -27.82
N CYS A 80 10.83 -6.51 -26.98
CA CYS A 80 9.59 -6.70 -26.25
C CYS A 80 9.46 -5.59 -25.20
N GLN A 81 8.71 -4.52 -25.54
CA GLN A 81 8.41 -3.42 -24.60
C GLN A 81 7.65 -3.91 -23.36
N GLN A 82 7.05 -5.11 -23.41
CA GLN A 82 6.48 -5.77 -22.25
C GLN A 82 7.59 -6.33 -21.34
N CYS A 83 8.69 -6.92 -21.86
CA CYS A 83 9.83 -7.36 -21.05
C CYS A 83 10.51 -6.21 -20.29
N ALA A 84 10.65 -5.03 -20.91
CA ALA A 84 11.21 -3.84 -20.24
C ALA A 84 10.34 -3.33 -19.07
N ARG A 85 9.04 -3.68 -19.04
CA ARG A 85 8.16 -3.46 -17.89
C ARG A 85 8.19 -4.62 -16.87
N VAL A 86 8.69 -5.78 -17.29
CA VAL A 86 8.74 -7.03 -16.52
C VAL A 86 10.07 -7.20 -15.77
N ILE A 87 11.06 -6.31 -15.95
CA ILE A 87 12.19 -6.14 -15.00
C ILE A 87 11.73 -5.40 -13.71
N ALA A 88 10.49 -5.60 -13.30
CA ALA A 88 10.12 -5.51 -11.91
C ALA A 88 10.50 -6.89 -11.33
N PRO A 89 11.45 -6.99 -10.39
CA PRO A 89 11.90 -8.28 -9.84
C PRO A 89 10.66 -9.10 -9.53
N THR A 90 10.57 -10.30 -10.12
CA THR A 90 9.39 -11.18 -10.10
C THR A 90 8.67 -11.12 -8.75
N TYR A 91 7.73 -10.17 -8.66
CA TYR A 91 7.03 -9.94 -7.40
C TYR A 91 6.17 -11.18 -7.17
N PRO A 92 6.14 -11.70 -5.93
CA PRO A 92 5.30 -12.84 -5.64
C PRO A 92 3.86 -12.52 -6.10
N PRO A 93 3.14 -13.49 -6.71
CA PRO A 93 1.90 -13.29 -7.47
C PRO A 93 0.68 -12.84 -6.64
N TYR A 94 0.89 -12.30 -5.44
CA TYR A 94 -0.10 -12.26 -4.37
C TYR A 94 -0.86 -10.94 -4.23
N ALA A 95 -0.59 -9.94 -5.04
CA ALA A 95 -1.40 -8.74 -5.11
C ALA A 95 -1.43 -8.24 -6.55
N SER A 96 -2.62 -8.06 -7.12
CA SER A 96 -2.75 -7.17 -8.27
C SER A 96 -2.14 -5.81 -7.89
N CYS A 97 -1.63 -5.04 -8.86
CA CYS A 97 -0.91 -3.80 -8.55
C CYS A 97 -1.70 -2.87 -7.60
N GLU A 98 -3.04 -2.84 -7.73
CA GLU A 98 -3.93 -2.05 -6.88
C GLU A 98 -4.19 -2.63 -5.47
N ASP A 99 -4.06 -3.95 -5.28
CA ASP A 99 -4.20 -4.59 -3.96
C ASP A 99 -3.09 -4.18 -2.98
N GLN A 100 -1.99 -3.62 -3.49
CA GLN A 100 -0.93 -3.04 -2.66
C GLN A 100 -1.48 -1.94 -1.73
N VAL A 101 -2.43 -1.12 -2.20
CA VAL A 101 -3.06 -0.07 -1.38
C VAL A 101 -3.75 -0.68 -0.15
N ARG A 102 -4.44 -1.81 -0.34
CA ARG A 102 -5.15 -2.53 0.73
C ARG A 102 -4.17 -3.22 1.66
N LEU A 103 -3.16 -3.88 1.11
CA LEU A 103 -2.15 -4.63 1.86
C LEU A 103 -1.35 -3.70 2.78
N HIS A 104 -0.82 -2.59 2.26
CA HIS A 104 -0.03 -1.66 3.08
C HIS A 104 -0.87 -0.96 4.14
N LEU A 105 -2.14 -0.63 3.84
CA LEU A 105 -3.08 -0.18 4.87
C LEU A 105 -3.26 -1.23 5.96
N SER A 106 -3.46 -2.50 5.58
CA SER A 106 -3.63 -3.60 6.52
C SER A 106 -2.41 -3.73 7.45
N MET A 107 -1.20 -3.70 6.89
CA MET A 107 0.04 -3.74 7.66
C MET A 107 0.23 -2.51 8.56
N ALA A 108 -0.23 -1.32 8.15
CA ALA A 108 -0.24 -0.14 9.00
C ALA A 108 -1.20 -0.32 10.19
N ILE A 109 -2.39 -0.87 9.95
CA ILE A 109 -3.35 -1.18 11.02
C ILE A 109 -2.77 -2.23 11.99
N VAL A 110 -2.10 -3.27 11.47
CA VAL A 110 -1.39 -4.26 12.30
C VAL A 110 -0.31 -3.60 13.15
N GLY A 111 0.58 -2.81 12.56
CA GLY A 111 1.63 -2.09 13.30
C GLY A 111 1.06 -1.18 14.38
N MET A 112 -0.06 -0.50 14.10
CA MET A 112 -0.76 0.34 15.07
C MET A 112 -1.40 -0.47 16.21
N ASN A 113 -2.10 -1.57 15.88
CA ASN A 113 -2.81 -2.40 16.86
C ASN A 113 -1.86 -3.17 17.80
N TYR A 114 -0.70 -3.60 17.30
CA TYR A 114 0.30 -4.31 18.09
C TYR A 114 1.40 -3.40 18.65
N HIS A 115 1.29 -2.07 18.47
CA HIS A 115 2.27 -1.09 18.93
C HIS A 115 3.70 -1.37 18.43
N ILE A 116 3.83 -1.78 17.17
CA ILE A 116 5.11 -2.01 16.50
C ILE A 116 5.43 -0.78 15.64
N ASP A 117 6.01 0.24 16.26
CA ASP A 117 6.20 1.57 15.66
C ASP A 117 6.97 1.54 14.32
N ASN A 118 8.01 0.70 14.23
CA ASN A 118 8.80 0.57 13.01
C ASN A 118 7.98 -0.03 11.85
N LEU A 119 7.11 -1.00 12.14
CA LEU A 119 6.19 -1.57 11.15
C LEU A 119 5.16 -0.52 10.73
N PHE A 120 4.56 0.17 11.70
CA PHE A 120 3.56 1.20 11.41
C PHE A 120 4.13 2.28 10.50
N ARG A 121 5.30 2.85 10.84
CA ARG A 121 5.94 3.89 10.04
C ARG A 121 6.27 3.40 8.63
N MET A 122 6.89 2.23 8.51
CA MET A 122 7.22 1.64 7.21
C MET A 122 5.97 1.37 6.37
N ALA A 123 4.93 0.81 6.98
CA ALA A 123 3.70 0.50 6.30
C ALA A 123 2.94 1.76 5.86
N ILE A 124 3.03 2.86 6.62
CA ILE A 124 2.51 4.17 6.22
C ILE A 124 3.27 4.74 5.02
N ASP A 125 4.61 4.68 5.04
CA ASP A 125 5.43 5.15 3.92
C ASP A 125 5.13 4.36 2.65
N LYS A 126 5.02 3.04 2.79
CA LYS A 126 4.60 2.16 1.69
C LYS A 126 3.17 2.53 1.25
N PHE A 127 2.22 2.56 2.17
CA PHE A 127 0.84 2.90 1.88
C PHE A 127 0.69 4.23 1.12
N LYS A 128 1.43 5.26 1.51
CA LYS A 128 1.45 6.56 0.82
C LYS A 128 1.87 6.40 -0.65
N ARG A 129 2.98 5.74 -0.92
CA ARG A 129 3.47 5.51 -2.30
C ARG A 129 2.47 4.70 -3.13
N ALA A 130 1.86 3.68 -2.53
CA ALA A 130 0.81 2.91 -3.21
C ALA A 130 -0.40 3.80 -3.55
N CYS A 131 -0.84 4.67 -2.64
CA CYS A 131 -1.90 5.62 -2.93
C CYS A 131 -1.54 6.62 -4.02
N GLU A 132 -0.31 7.15 -4.04
CA GLU A 132 0.16 8.06 -5.08
C GLU A 132 0.24 7.37 -6.45
N ARG A 133 0.51 6.06 -6.47
CA ARG A 133 0.57 5.27 -7.71
C ARG A 133 -0.80 4.85 -8.24
N PHE A 134 -1.72 4.49 -7.34
CA PHE A 134 -3.01 3.87 -7.67
C PHE A 134 -4.20 4.74 -7.25
N TRP A 135 -4.03 6.06 -7.23
CA TRP A 135 -5.08 7.00 -6.80
C TRP A 135 -6.35 6.93 -7.67
N ASP A 136 -6.23 6.49 -8.92
CA ASP A 136 -7.30 6.45 -9.89
C ASP A 136 -8.09 5.13 -9.91
N THR A 137 -7.73 4.16 -9.06
CA THR A 137 -8.37 2.84 -9.01
C THR A 137 -9.49 2.75 -7.97
N ASP A 138 -10.36 1.75 -8.13
CA ASP A 138 -11.45 1.46 -7.18
C ASP A 138 -10.92 1.02 -5.81
N ALA A 139 -9.72 0.42 -5.78
CA ALA A 139 -9.04 0.04 -4.54
C ALA A 139 -8.74 1.26 -3.66
N PHE A 140 -8.25 2.35 -4.26
CA PHE A 140 -8.00 3.60 -3.54
C PHE A 140 -9.30 4.21 -3.01
N GLU A 141 -10.37 4.22 -3.81
CA GLU A 141 -11.68 4.73 -3.38
C GLU A 141 -12.22 4.00 -2.15
N TYR A 142 -12.17 2.66 -2.18
CA TYR A 142 -12.57 1.83 -1.05
C TYR A 142 -11.75 2.14 0.21
N VAL A 143 -10.43 2.26 0.06
CA VAL A 143 -9.52 2.54 1.16
C VAL A 143 -9.73 3.94 1.73
N ALA A 144 -9.88 4.96 0.88
CA ALA A 144 -10.14 6.33 1.30
C ALA A 144 -11.42 6.40 2.14
N GLU A 145 -12.50 5.74 1.69
CA GLU A 145 -13.75 5.68 2.43
C GLU A 145 -13.58 5.08 3.84
N LYS A 146 -12.83 3.96 3.93
CA LYS A 146 -12.53 3.26 5.18
C LYS A 146 -11.68 4.11 6.14
N ILE A 147 -10.65 4.79 5.64
CA ILE A 147 -9.73 5.61 6.44
C ILE A 147 -10.40 6.86 6.98
N ILE A 148 -11.25 7.52 6.19
CA ILE A 148 -11.91 8.73 6.66
C ILE A 148 -12.80 8.43 7.90
N ASN A 149 -13.35 7.22 8.00
CA ASN A 149 -14.11 6.76 9.16
C ASN A 149 -13.24 6.28 10.33
N ASN A 150 -11.94 6.08 10.12
CA ASN A 150 -10.99 5.66 11.15
C ASN A 150 -10.60 6.85 12.06
N ASN A 151 -10.00 6.60 13.23
CA ASN A 151 -9.55 7.66 14.15
C ASN A 151 -8.08 8.08 13.96
N SER A 152 -7.32 7.44 13.07
CA SER A 152 -5.91 7.72 12.84
C SER A 152 -5.71 9.02 12.04
N PRO A 153 -5.17 10.09 12.66
CA PRO A 153 -4.87 11.33 11.95
C PRO A 153 -3.77 11.12 10.89
N THR A 154 -2.84 10.21 11.14
CA THR A 154 -1.74 9.88 10.21
C THR A 154 -2.28 9.28 8.92
N LEU A 155 -3.18 8.29 9.00
CA LEU A 155 -3.79 7.69 7.80
C LEU A 155 -4.67 8.70 7.05
N LYS A 156 -5.43 9.52 7.77
CA LYS A 156 -6.24 10.60 7.15
C LYS A 156 -5.38 11.59 6.40
N LYS A 157 -4.23 11.96 6.95
CA LYS A 157 -3.28 12.87 6.32
C LYS A 157 -2.80 12.33 4.97
N VAL A 158 -2.49 11.03 4.87
CA VAL A 158 -2.10 10.40 3.60
C VAL A 158 -3.20 10.56 2.54
N ILE A 159 -4.46 10.27 2.88
CA ILE A 159 -5.58 10.42 1.94
C ILE A 159 -5.78 11.89 1.55
N VAL A 160 -5.73 12.82 2.50
CA VAL A 160 -5.83 14.26 2.22
C VAL A 160 -4.71 14.71 1.27
N ASP A 161 -3.48 14.29 1.54
CA ASP A 161 -2.32 14.63 0.72
C ASP A 161 -2.48 14.12 -0.72
N VAL A 162 -2.90 12.86 -0.91
CA VAL A 162 -3.11 12.28 -2.25
C VAL A 162 -4.29 12.96 -2.95
N VAL A 163 -5.44 13.09 -2.31
CA VAL A 163 -6.64 13.70 -2.92
C VAL A 163 -6.39 15.16 -3.33
N SER A 164 -5.66 15.91 -2.50
CA SER A 164 -5.29 17.31 -2.82
C SER A 164 -4.34 17.44 -4.02
N GLN A 165 -3.66 16.35 -4.41
CA GLN A 165 -2.72 16.36 -5.52
C GLN A 165 -3.36 16.01 -6.87
N HIS A 166 -4.50 15.30 -6.87
CA HIS A 166 -5.14 14.79 -8.09
C HIS A 166 -6.52 15.43 -8.29
N GLU A 167 -6.58 16.54 -9.06
CA GLU A 167 -7.82 17.31 -9.29
C GLU A 167 -8.94 16.49 -9.96
N THR A 168 -8.57 15.50 -10.74
CA THR A 168 -9.47 14.53 -11.38
C THR A 168 -10.30 13.74 -10.37
N LEU A 169 -9.87 13.60 -9.12
CA LEU A 169 -10.68 12.97 -8.07
C LEU A 169 -11.90 13.83 -7.70
N PHE A 170 -11.85 15.15 -7.88
CA PHE A 170 -13.00 16.02 -7.61
C PHE A 170 -14.12 15.88 -8.64
N THR A 171 -13.84 15.28 -9.81
CA THR A 171 -14.87 14.98 -10.82
C THR A 171 -15.49 13.59 -10.62
N LYS A 172 -14.83 12.69 -9.90
CA LYS A 172 -15.38 11.36 -9.58
C LYS A 172 -16.56 11.48 -8.62
N GLN A 173 -17.70 10.90 -9.02
CA GLN A 173 -18.97 10.96 -8.26
C GLN A 173 -18.81 10.48 -6.81
N LYS A 174 -18.10 9.38 -6.59
CA LYS A 174 -17.91 8.80 -5.25
C LYS A 174 -17.12 9.74 -4.33
N PHE A 175 -16.07 10.38 -4.84
CA PHE A 175 -15.32 11.37 -4.07
C PHE A 175 -16.14 12.64 -3.80
N GLN A 176 -16.93 13.12 -4.76
CA GLN A 176 -17.87 14.22 -4.50
C GLN A 176 -18.85 13.89 -3.38
N GLN A 177 -19.38 12.66 -3.35
CA GLN A 177 -20.25 12.20 -2.28
C GLN A 177 -19.52 12.14 -0.93
N MET A 178 -18.28 11.65 -0.90
CA MET A 178 -17.47 11.63 0.33
C MET A 178 -17.21 13.04 0.86
N LEU A 179 -16.85 13.98 -0.01
CA LEU A 179 -16.61 15.38 0.36
C LEU A 179 -17.88 16.07 0.88
N LYS A 180 -19.03 15.83 0.23
CA LYS A 180 -20.33 16.38 0.68
C LYS A 180 -20.76 15.81 2.03
N THR A 181 -20.60 14.51 2.23
CA THR A 181 -21.04 13.82 3.45
C THR A 181 -20.13 14.12 4.65
N ARG A 182 -18.87 14.52 4.41
CA ARG A 182 -17.84 14.62 5.45
C ARG A 182 -17.16 15.99 5.40
N PRO A 183 -17.79 17.05 5.94
CA PRO A 183 -17.31 18.42 5.80
C PRO A 183 -15.92 18.64 6.43
N GLY A 184 -15.59 17.96 7.53
CA GLY A 184 -14.25 18.03 8.12
C GLY A 184 -13.16 17.50 7.18
N PHE A 185 -13.42 16.38 6.51
CA PHE A 185 -12.51 15.85 5.49
C PHE A 185 -12.39 16.80 4.30
N ALA A 186 -13.53 17.31 3.80
CA ALA A 186 -13.54 18.28 2.69
C ALA A 186 -12.77 19.56 3.02
N TYR A 187 -12.91 20.07 4.25
CA TYR A 187 -12.15 21.22 4.73
C TYR A 187 -10.64 20.97 4.67
N HIS A 188 -10.16 19.84 5.18
CA HIS A 188 -8.73 19.51 5.14
C HIS A 188 -8.20 19.38 3.71
N VAL A 189 -8.96 18.75 2.82
CA VAL A 189 -8.61 18.63 1.39
C VAL A 189 -8.53 20.02 0.74
N LEU A 190 -9.50 20.89 0.98
CA LEU A 190 -9.53 22.25 0.42
C LEU A 190 -8.36 23.10 0.92
N ILE A 191 -8.07 23.11 2.23
CA ILE A 191 -6.92 23.85 2.77
C ILE A 191 -5.63 23.37 2.12
N LYS A 192 -5.41 22.06 2.06
CA LYS A 192 -4.20 21.48 1.47
C LYS A 192 -4.08 21.82 -0.03
N TYR A 193 -5.18 21.74 -0.75
CA TYR A 193 -5.24 22.10 -2.17
C TYR A 193 -4.90 23.58 -2.42
N MET A 194 -5.43 24.48 -1.59
CA MET A 194 -5.15 25.92 -1.66
C MET A 194 -3.70 26.26 -1.31
N GLU A 195 -3.11 25.58 -0.32
CA GLU A 195 -1.67 25.70 0.01
C GLU A 195 -0.79 25.29 -1.17
N LYS A 196 -1.15 24.22 -1.88
CA LYS A 196 -0.44 23.75 -3.07
C LYS A 196 -0.49 24.77 -4.20
N LYS A 197 -1.67 25.34 -4.49
CA LYS A 197 -1.83 26.32 -5.58
C LYS A 197 -1.15 27.67 -5.34
N ARG A 198 -0.77 27.99 -4.11
CA ARG A 198 -0.05 29.23 -3.77
C ARG A 198 1.47 29.13 -3.92
N ARG A 199 2.00 27.91 -4.05
CA ARG A 199 3.43 27.65 -4.28
C ARG A 199 3.70 27.56 -5.77
#